data_AF-A0A5L8VNC0-F1
#
_entry.id   AF-A0A5L8VNC0-F1
#
_cell.length_a   1.000
_cell.length_b   1.000
_cell.length_c   1.000
_cell.angle_alpha   90.00
_cell.angle_beta   90.00
_cell.angle_gamma   90.00
#
_symmetry.space_group_name_H-M   'P 1'
#
loop_
_entity.id
_entity.type
_entity.pdbx_description
1 polymer ?
#
loop_
_entity_poly.entity_id
_entity_poly.type
_entity_poly.pdbx_seq_one_letter_code
_entity_poly.pdbx_strand_id
1 'polypeptide(L)'
;MKKLSISLIAFLALNFNLKAEEITQNNPSISQGESLFSSKIDKTNPVNSFTKDNFGNNQELQNASNHPQLYNENASLQEYGGQIEETQLELMKNAIRNQNLNALQKTFFHKKYQGTENTKSLDFQNDKTQKIRTRFAMATTLIFESDIKSYILGDSTGFKIEEIPDLPNAIAVKPLLIGIDTSLTIFTKDNKLHTFYLFSTDYKNSKNPDLVVYIKDEESKQASKEKKAQFDKDYLIIKEGIAEMKVKKADIYRGYKQKAKKEHAHLLAEEIFDDKQFTYFKYDKSKMPQIPSIFVVIDKQDSPIETRIIGDYIIAETKANQFSIVLGNSYICVERIEPKTQKVKKVQNAHIKKYDNANPSININDNLKPKRKEL
;
A
#
# COMPACT_ATOMS: atom_id res chain seq x y z
N MET A 1 -21.22 -62.08 31.30
CA MET A 1 -21.87 -61.05 32.13
C MET A 1 -20.92 -59.87 32.31
N LYS A 2 -21.40 -58.66 31.95
CA LYS A 2 -20.97 -57.31 32.36
C LYS A 2 -19.52 -56.86 32.06
N LYS A 3 -19.24 -55.64 31.56
CA LYS A 3 -19.98 -54.60 30.82
C LYS A 3 -18.92 -53.55 30.40
N LEU A 4 -19.09 -52.97 29.21
CA LEU A 4 -18.39 -51.80 28.66
C LEU A 4 -18.29 -50.61 29.63
N SER A 5 -17.24 -49.78 29.48
CA SER A 5 -17.41 -48.32 29.50
C SER A 5 -16.32 -47.60 28.68
N ILE A 6 -16.80 -46.84 27.70
CA ILE A 6 -16.08 -45.90 26.84
C ILE A 6 -16.25 -44.52 27.50
N SER A 7 -15.18 -43.74 27.65
CA SER A 7 -15.27 -42.35 28.13
C SER A 7 -15.22 -41.38 26.96
N LEU A 8 -16.29 -40.59 26.86
CA LEU A 8 -16.58 -39.57 25.86
C LEU A 8 -16.29 -38.20 26.50
N ILE A 9 -15.41 -37.39 25.91
CA ILE A 9 -15.18 -36.00 26.33
C ILE A 9 -16.20 -35.12 25.60
N ALA A 10 -17.12 -34.54 26.35
CA ALA A 10 -18.13 -33.63 25.86
C ALA A 10 -17.79 -32.17 26.21
N PHE A 11 -17.94 -31.32 25.19
CA PHE A 11 -18.00 -29.86 25.23
C PHE A 11 -19.05 -29.35 26.24
N LEU A 12 -18.71 -28.34 27.04
CA LEU A 12 -19.69 -27.56 27.78
C LEU A 12 -19.53 -26.07 27.44
N ALA A 13 -20.55 -25.52 26.77
CA ALA A 13 -20.79 -24.10 26.63
C ALA A 13 -21.51 -23.58 27.89
N LEU A 14 -21.09 -22.43 28.39
CA LEU A 14 -21.79 -21.70 29.45
C LEU A 14 -22.17 -20.31 28.95
N ASN A 15 -23.49 -20.11 28.83
CA ASN A 15 -24.15 -18.84 28.60
C ASN A 15 -24.19 -18.03 29.91
N PHE A 16 -23.88 -16.75 29.81
CA PHE A 16 -24.07 -15.75 30.87
C PHE A 16 -25.53 -15.30 30.93
N ASN A 17 -26.07 -15.16 32.14
CA ASN A 17 -27.23 -14.32 32.41
C ASN A 17 -27.03 -13.55 33.72
N LEU A 18 -27.27 -12.24 33.63
CA LEU A 18 -27.08 -11.22 34.66
C LEU A 18 -28.34 -11.09 35.54
N LYS A 19 -28.17 -10.99 36.87
CA LYS A 19 -28.82 -9.93 37.66
C LYS A 19 -28.17 -9.70 39.03
N ALA A 20 -28.25 -8.43 39.42
CA ALA A 20 -27.58 -7.71 40.50
C ALA A 20 -27.84 -8.19 41.93
N GLU A 21 -26.86 -7.99 42.82
CA GLU A 21 -26.99 -7.09 43.97
C GLU A 21 -25.61 -6.64 44.49
N GLU A 22 -25.60 -5.46 45.12
CA GLU A 22 -24.45 -4.59 45.46
C GLU A 22 -23.48 -5.18 46.50
N ILE A 23 -22.20 -4.75 46.43
CA ILE A 23 -21.45 -4.16 47.55
C ILE A 23 -20.27 -3.36 46.96
N THR A 24 -20.13 -2.16 47.53
CA THR A 24 -19.13 -1.10 47.38
C THR A 24 -17.67 -1.54 47.49
N GLN A 25 -16.82 -1.10 46.56
CA GLN A 25 -15.58 -0.34 46.84
C GLN A 25 -14.93 0.15 45.52
N ASN A 26 -14.44 1.39 45.58
CA ASN A 26 -14.10 2.28 44.47
C ASN A 26 -12.80 1.94 43.73
N ASN A 27 -12.86 1.94 42.39
CA ASN A 27 -11.94 2.68 41.51
C ASN A 27 -12.27 2.40 40.03
N PRO A 28 -12.47 3.45 39.20
CA PRO A 28 -12.13 3.31 37.78
C PRO A 28 -11.47 4.55 37.14
N SER A 29 -10.55 4.23 36.22
CA SER A 29 -10.34 4.83 34.88
C SER A 29 -10.44 6.35 34.70
N ILE A 30 -9.30 6.97 34.39
CA ILE A 30 -9.19 8.34 33.88
C ILE A 30 -9.28 8.32 32.35
N SER A 31 -10.46 8.64 31.84
CA SER A 31 -10.70 9.17 30.49
C SER A 31 -10.40 10.67 30.53
N GLN A 32 -9.37 11.11 29.80
CA GLN A 32 -9.05 12.52 29.68
C GLN A 32 -9.94 13.17 28.62
N GLY A 33 -10.96 13.88 29.10
CA GLY A 33 -11.81 14.76 28.32
C GLY A 33 -12.65 15.56 29.31
N GLU A 34 -12.40 16.86 29.36
CA GLU A 34 -13.22 17.89 30.02
C GLU A 34 -13.17 17.98 31.56
N SER A 35 -12.32 18.88 32.05
CA SER A 35 -12.57 19.67 33.27
C SER A 35 -11.48 20.74 33.41
N LEU A 36 -11.71 21.93 32.87
CA LEU A 36 -10.86 23.11 33.13
C LEU A 36 -11.62 24.36 33.57
N PHE A 37 -12.94 24.29 33.77
CA PHE A 37 -13.72 25.42 34.27
C PHE A 37 -14.77 24.98 35.30
N SER A 38 -14.29 24.58 36.48
CA SER A 38 -15.08 24.69 37.70
C SER A 38 -14.21 25.26 38.82
N SER A 39 -14.09 26.58 38.87
CA SER A 39 -13.75 27.25 40.11
C SER A 39 -14.77 28.36 40.37
N LYS A 40 -15.52 28.18 41.45
CA LYS A 40 -16.34 29.21 42.07
C LYS A 40 -15.41 30.36 42.48
N ILE A 41 -15.81 31.58 42.13
CA ILE A 41 -15.18 32.82 42.55
C ILE A 41 -15.50 33.02 44.04
N ASP A 42 -14.49 32.95 44.90
CA ASP A 42 -14.56 33.50 46.26
C ASP A 42 -13.75 34.79 46.34
N LYS A 43 -14.45 35.84 46.81
CA LYS A 43 -13.93 37.19 47.00
C LYS A 43 -13.19 37.27 48.33
N THR A 44 -11.89 37.53 48.34
CA THR A 44 -11.16 38.35 49.34
C THR A 44 -9.67 38.46 48.98
N ASN A 45 -9.30 39.58 48.35
CA ASN A 45 -8.08 40.41 48.53
C ASN A 45 -6.66 39.82 48.78
N PRO A 46 -5.59 40.57 48.41
CA PRO A 46 -4.71 40.16 47.30
C PRO A 46 -3.23 40.07 47.67
N VAL A 47 -2.43 39.22 47.01
CA VAL A 47 -0.97 39.45 46.85
C VAL A 47 -0.41 38.81 45.58
N ASN A 48 0.04 39.68 44.69
CA ASN A 48 1.21 39.67 43.80
C ASN A 48 1.98 38.39 43.40
N SER A 49 2.52 38.55 42.18
CA SER A 49 3.77 38.03 41.58
C SER A 49 3.59 36.74 40.78
N PHE A 50 3.87 36.69 39.47
CA PHE A 50 4.99 37.25 38.72
C PHE A 50 4.63 37.57 37.26
N THR A 51 5.48 38.39 36.62
CA THR A 51 5.55 38.79 35.19
C THR A 51 4.90 40.12 34.79
N LYS A 52 5.44 41.19 35.36
CA LYS A 52 5.79 42.45 34.65
C LYS A 52 7.22 42.28 34.10
N ASP A 53 7.71 42.81 32.98
CA ASP A 53 7.38 44.01 32.20
C ASP A 53 7.88 43.81 30.75
N ASN A 54 7.15 44.37 29.77
CA ASN A 54 7.66 45.39 28.84
C ASN A 54 6.62 45.70 27.75
N PHE A 55 5.66 46.58 28.07
CA PHE A 55 4.97 47.39 27.07
C PHE A 55 5.04 48.84 27.51
N GLY A 56 5.88 49.60 26.81
CA GLY A 56 5.87 51.05 26.82
C GLY A 56 4.85 51.57 25.80
N ASN A 57 4.10 52.58 26.26
CA ASN A 57 3.37 53.59 25.51
C ASN A 57 2.08 53.19 24.77
N ASN A 58 0.98 53.50 25.47
CA ASN A 58 -0.33 53.86 24.93
C ASN A 58 -0.23 54.91 23.81
N GLN A 59 -0.50 54.53 22.55
CA GLN A 59 -1.06 55.44 21.53
C GLN A 59 -1.82 54.74 20.37
N GLU A 60 -2.17 53.45 20.43
CA GLU A 60 -2.90 52.78 19.32
C GLU A 60 -4.27 52.21 19.70
N LEU A 61 -4.92 52.75 20.75
CA LEU A 61 -6.30 52.38 21.10
C LEU A 61 -7.36 53.44 20.75
N GLN A 62 -7.04 54.41 19.87
CA GLN A 62 -7.97 55.49 19.50
C GLN A 62 -8.32 55.61 18.02
N ASN A 63 -7.86 54.71 17.14
CA ASN A 63 -8.23 54.75 15.71
C ASN A 63 -9.09 53.56 15.24
N ALA A 64 -9.87 52.96 16.14
CA ALA A 64 -10.85 51.92 15.80
C ALA A 64 -12.23 52.48 15.38
N SER A 65 -12.31 53.75 14.96
CA SER A 65 -13.58 54.40 14.58
C SER A 65 -13.72 54.70 13.07
N ASN A 66 -12.77 54.30 12.23
CA ASN A 66 -12.75 54.69 10.81
C ASN A 66 -12.88 53.54 9.79
N HIS A 67 -13.48 52.40 10.14
CA HIS A 67 -13.82 51.35 9.17
C HIS A 67 -15.33 51.09 9.10
N PRO A 68 -16.05 51.67 8.10
CA PRO A 68 -17.50 51.51 7.95
C PRO A 68 -17.93 50.11 7.45
N GLN A 69 -17.01 49.16 7.32
CA GLN A 69 -17.30 47.80 6.86
C GLN A 69 -17.70 46.84 7.99
N LEU A 70 -17.42 47.18 9.26
CA LEU A 70 -17.79 46.34 10.42
C LEU A 70 -19.27 46.46 10.83
N TYR A 71 -19.98 47.48 10.34
CA TYR A 71 -21.39 47.69 10.70
C TYR A 71 -22.38 46.95 9.80
N ASN A 72 -21.95 46.42 8.65
CA ASN A 72 -22.88 45.91 7.64
C ASN A 72 -23.01 44.38 7.57
N GLU A 73 -22.14 43.61 8.23
CA GLU A 73 -22.22 42.13 8.25
C GLU A 73 -22.89 41.55 9.50
N ASN A 74 -23.09 42.35 10.55
CA ASN A 74 -23.97 41.94 11.66
C ASN A 74 -25.44 41.83 11.22
N ALA A 75 -25.80 42.44 10.09
CA ALA A 75 -27.14 42.35 9.51
C ALA A 75 -27.35 41.08 8.66
N SER A 76 -26.28 40.43 8.17
CA SER A 76 -26.39 39.23 7.31
C SER A 76 -26.32 37.90 8.07
N LEU A 77 -26.19 37.92 9.39
CA LEU A 77 -26.19 36.71 10.23
C LEU A 77 -27.51 36.44 10.96
N GLN A 78 -28.53 37.30 10.78
CA GLN A 78 -29.85 37.08 11.37
C GLN A 78 -30.76 36.17 10.55
N GLU A 79 -30.34 35.71 9.37
CA GLU A 79 -31.19 34.96 8.45
C GLU A 79 -30.61 33.61 8.03
N TYR A 80 -30.05 32.86 8.98
CA TYR A 80 -29.91 31.40 8.85
C TYR A 80 -30.22 30.75 10.20
N GLY A 81 -31.48 30.35 10.37
CA GLY A 81 -31.94 29.54 11.49
C GLY A 81 -31.43 28.10 11.35
N GLY A 82 -30.27 27.84 11.95
CA GLY A 82 -29.72 26.50 12.16
C GLY A 82 -28.72 26.56 13.29
N GLN A 83 -28.80 25.62 14.24
CA GLN A 83 -27.90 25.54 15.39
C GLN A 83 -26.46 25.33 14.93
N ILE A 84 -25.68 26.42 14.91
CA ILE A 84 -24.24 26.36 14.68
C ILE A 84 -23.62 25.97 16.03
N GLU A 85 -22.93 24.83 16.06
CA GLU A 85 -22.15 24.35 17.21
C GLU A 85 -21.19 25.44 17.69
N GLU A 86 -21.05 25.62 19.01
CA GLU A 86 -20.25 26.68 19.63
C GLU A 86 -18.77 26.64 19.18
N THR A 87 -18.26 25.42 18.95
CA THR A 87 -16.93 25.15 18.38
C THR A 87 -16.77 25.68 16.95
N GLN A 88 -17.83 25.57 16.14
CA GLN A 88 -17.86 26.01 14.75
C GLN A 88 -17.95 27.55 14.68
N LEU A 89 -18.69 28.15 15.60
CA LEU A 89 -18.77 29.60 15.78
C LEU A 89 -17.42 30.18 16.26
N GLU A 90 -16.71 29.46 17.12
CA GLU A 90 -15.39 29.87 17.62
C GLU A 90 -14.29 29.73 16.56
N LEU A 91 -14.33 28.65 15.75
CA LEU A 91 -13.53 28.50 14.53
C LEU A 91 -13.78 29.64 13.54
N MET A 92 -15.03 30.01 13.32
CA MET A 92 -15.42 31.12 12.45
C MET A 92 -14.94 32.47 13.01
N LYS A 93 -15.12 32.74 14.30
CA LYS A 93 -14.60 33.93 14.98
C LYS A 93 -13.06 33.99 14.93
N ASN A 94 -12.37 32.87 15.04
CA ASN A 94 -10.91 32.80 14.92
C ASN A 94 -10.44 32.98 13.47
N ALA A 95 -11.18 32.48 12.49
CA ALA A 95 -10.90 32.69 11.07
C ALA A 95 -11.08 34.17 10.67
N ILE A 96 -12.13 34.83 11.17
CA ILE A 96 -12.40 36.25 10.95
C ILE A 96 -11.34 37.12 11.65
N ARG A 97 -10.95 36.79 12.89
CA ARG A 97 -9.89 37.52 13.62
C ARG A 97 -8.50 37.34 13.00
N ASN A 98 -8.21 36.21 12.36
CA ASN A 98 -6.93 35.92 11.70
C ASN A 98 -6.89 36.29 10.21
N GLN A 99 -7.97 36.84 9.64
CA GLN A 99 -7.97 37.35 8.26
C GLN A 99 -7.26 38.71 8.16
N ASN A 100 -5.99 38.76 8.56
CA ASN A 100 -5.12 39.82 8.05
C ASN A 100 -4.87 39.53 6.58
N LEU A 101 -5.55 40.25 5.68
CA LEU A 101 -5.38 40.14 4.22
C LEU A 101 -3.92 40.35 3.76
N ASN A 102 -3.08 40.95 4.62
CA ASN A 102 -1.64 41.11 4.38
C ASN A 102 -0.76 39.95 4.87
N ALA A 103 -1.32 38.93 5.55
CA ALA A 103 -0.59 37.73 6.01
C ALA A 103 -0.47 36.63 4.94
N LEU A 104 -1.07 36.85 3.78
CA LEU A 104 -0.92 35.98 2.62
C LEU A 104 0.30 36.39 1.80
N GLN A 105 0.98 35.41 1.23
CA GLN A 105 2.14 35.70 0.38
C GLN A 105 1.63 36.21 -0.97
N LYS A 106 1.90 37.49 -1.24
CA LYS A 106 1.35 38.23 -2.38
C LYS A 106 1.69 37.61 -3.73
N THR A 107 2.82 36.91 -3.83
CA THR A 107 3.28 36.28 -5.08
C THR A 107 2.30 35.25 -5.65
N PHE A 108 1.55 34.53 -4.79
CA PHE A 108 0.52 33.59 -5.23
C PHE A 108 -0.70 34.27 -5.88
N PHE A 109 -0.93 35.56 -5.58
CA PHE A 109 -2.06 36.35 -6.07
C PHE A 109 -1.68 37.31 -7.20
N HIS A 110 -0.43 37.25 -7.67
CA HIS A 110 -0.01 38.07 -8.80
C HIS A 110 -0.67 37.58 -10.09
N LYS A 111 -1.13 38.52 -10.93
CA LYS A 111 -1.80 38.21 -12.22
C LYS A 111 -0.97 37.34 -13.18
N LYS A 112 0.34 37.31 -13.01
CA LYS A 112 1.29 36.54 -13.85
C LYS A 112 1.69 35.20 -13.24
N TYR A 113 1.14 34.82 -12.09
CA TYR A 113 1.43 33.56 -11.44
C TYR A 113 0.88 32.39 -12.27
N GLN A 114 1.74 31.48 -12.70
CA GLN A 114 1.38 30.35 -13.56
C GLN A 114 1.05 29.08 -12.77
N GLY A 115 1.43 29.01 -11.48
CA GLY A 115 1.25 27.82 -10.64
C GLY A 115 2.41 26.84 -10.68
N THR A 116 3.39 27.06 -11.56
CA THR A 116 4.57 26.20 -11.72
C THR A 116 5.74 26.67 -10.86
N GLU A 117 5.70 27.89 -10.35
CA GLU A 117 6.80 28.55 -9.62
C GLU A 117 7.11 27.90 -8.27
N ASN A 118 6.20 27.11 -7.72
CA ASN A 118 6.36 26.36 -6.47
C ASN A 118 6.79 24.90 -6.69
N THR A 119 6.99 24.50 -7.95
CA THR A 119 7.49 23.18 -8.31
C THR A 119 8.97 23.28 -8.67
N LYS A 120 9.79 22.45 -8.02
CA LYS A 120 11.23 22.41 -8.23
C LYS A 120 11.65 21.04 -8.73
N SER A 121 12.50 21.02 -9.75
CA SER A 121 13.15 19.80 -10.23
C SER A 121 14.62 19.87 -9.84
N LEU A 122 15.12 18.85 -9.16
CA LEU A 122 16.50 18.73 -8.73
C LEU A 122 17.10 17.45 -9.30
N ASP A 123 18.25 17.54 -9.94
CA ASP A 123 18.98 16.37 -10.40
C ASP A 123 19.79 15.79 -9.24
N PHE A 124 19.67 14.48 -9.03
CA PHE A 124 20.47 13.76 -8.05
C PHE A 124 21.96 13.87 -8.38
N GLN A 125 22.75 14.21 -7.37
CA GLN A 125 24.20 14.26 -7.44
C GLN A 125 24.74 13.68 -6.14
N ASN A 126 25.69 12.76 -6.26
CA ASN A 126 26.28 12.13 -5.09
C ASN A 126 26.97 13.16 -4.20
N ASP A 127 26.86 12.98 -2.88
CA ASP A 127 27.48 13.84 -1.85
C ASP A 127 27.09 15.33 -1.90
N LYS A 128 26.03 15.70 -2.63
CA LYS A 128 25.56 17.09 -2.73
C LYS A 128 24.38 17.36 -1.81
N THR A 129 24.57 18.31 -0.89
CA THR A 129 23.46 18.85 -0.09
C THR A 129 22.59 19.79 -0.93
N GLN A 130 21.33 19.45 -1.09
CA GLN A 130 20.36 20.24 -1.85
C GLN A 130 19.55 21.15 -0.92
N LYS A 131 19.40 22.43 -1.31
CA LYS A 131 18.65 23.41 -0.50
C LYS A 131 17.18 23.41 -0.88
N ILE A 132 16.30 23.27 0.11
CA ILE A 132 14.85 23.29 -0.07
C ILE A 132 14.27 24.39 0.82
N ARG A 133 13.49 25.29 0.20
CA ARG A 133 12.81 26.36 0.92
C ARG A 133 11.42 25.87 1.32
N THR A 134 11.17 25.77 2.62
CA THR A 134 9.83 25.50 3.14
C THR A 134 9.20 26.80 3.65
N ARG A 135 7.90 26.75 3.95
CA ARG A 135 7.19 27.87 4.57
C ARG A 135 6.37 27.38 5.74
N PHE A 136 6.38 28.17 6.81
CA PHE A 136 5.63 27.89 8.02
C PHE A 136 4.18 27.46 7.73
N ALA A 137 3.76 26.38 8.38
CA ALA A 137 2.45 25.77 8.26
C ALA A 137 2.07 25.23 6.85
N MET A 138 2.99 25.24 5.88
CA MET A 138 2.80 24.64 4.56
C MET A 138 3.61 23.35 4.41
N ALA A 139 3.03 22.34 3.76
CA ALA A 139 3.74 21.10 3.48
C ALA A 139 4.54 21.22 2.17
N THR A 140 5.78 20.76 2.19
CA THR A 140 6.62 20.56 1.02
C THR A 140 6.75 19.07 0.75
N THR A 141 6.28 18.60 -0.40
CA THR A 141 6.36 17.18 -0.78
C THR A 141 7.62 16.92 -1.59
N LEU A 142 8.43 15.98 -1.12
CA LEU A 142 9.62 15.48 -1.82
C LEU A 142 9.26 14.17 -2.51
N ILE A 143 9.49 14.07 -3.81
CA ILE A 143 9.15 12.90 -4.64
C ILE A 143 10.42 12.38 -5.29
N PHE A 144 10.71 11.11 -5.04
CA PHE A 144 11.90 10.40 -5.52
C PHE A 144 11.56 9.43 -6.66
N GLU A 145 12.53 9.09 -7.50
CA GLU A 145 12.37 8.04 -8.53
C GLU A 145 12.39 6.62 -7.93
N SER A 146 12.90 6.47 -6.70
CA SER A 146 13.01 5.20 -5.96
C SER A 146 12.26 5.31 -4.64
N ASP A 147 11.73 4.19 -4.16
CA ASP A 147 11.06 4.12 -2.86
C ASP A 147 11.99 4.53 -1.72
N ILE A 148 11.42 5.18 -0.71
CA ILE A 148 12.13 5.55 0.50
C ILE A 148 12.23 4.31 1.42
N LYS A 149 13.42 4.09 1.95
CA LYS A 149 13.70 3.03 2.94
C LYS A 149 13.67 3.58 4.36
N SER A 150 14.30 4.74 4.57
CA SER A 150 14.36 5.41 5.86
C SER A 150 14.77 6.87 5.68
N TYR A 151 14.58 7.68 6.72
CA TYR A 151 15.04 9.06 6.77
C TYR A 151 15.55 9.42 8.17
N ILE A 152 16.37 10.47 8.24
CA ILE A 152 16.90 11.05 9.46
C ILE A 152 16.66 12.55 9.39
N LEU A 153 15.90 13.08 10.34
CA LEU A 153 15.63 14.50 10.49
C LEU A 153 16.45 15.04 11.66
N GLY A 154 17.12 16.18 11.47
CA GLY A 154 17.92 16.82 12.50
C GLY A 154 17.10 17.41 13.64
N ASP A 155 16.10 18.24 13.31
CA ASP A 155 15.21 18.91 14.26
C ASP A 155 13.77 18.43 14.08
N SER A 156 13.36 17.49 14.93
CA SER A 156 12.00 16.97 14.99
C SER A 156 11.01 17.87 15.75
N THR A 157 11.49 18.93 16.42
CA THR A 157 10.61 19.88 17.14
C THR A 157 10.15 21.00 16.23
N GLY A 158 11.04 21.54 15.41
CA GLY A 158 10.72 22.58 14.44
C GLY A 158 10.19 22.05 13.11
N PHE A 159 10.46 20.79 12.76
CA PHE A 159 9.98 20.18 11.52
C PHE A 159 9.27 18.85 11.80
N LYS A 160 8.18 18.62 11.07
CA LYS A 160 7.45 17.35 11.05
C LYS A 160 7.58 16.71 9.67
N ILE A 161 7.81 15.40 9.65
CA ILE A 161 7.72 14.58 8.43
C ILE A 161 6.46 13.74 8.49
N GLU A 162 5.76 13.65 7.37
CA GLU A 162 4.58 12.83 7.18
C GLU A 162 4.80 11.94 5.95
N GLU A 163 4.68 10.62 6.14
CA GLU A 163 4.70 9.65 5.05
C GLU A 163 3.35 9.67 4.34
N ILE A 164 3.36 9.61 3.00
CA ILE A 164 2.15 9.68 2.21
C ILE A 164 1.63 8.26 1.98
N PRO A 165 0.37 7.96 2.37
CA PRO A 165 -0.25 6.67 2.07
C PRO A 165 -0.22 6.35 0.58
N ASP A 166 0.05 5.10 0.24
CA ASP A 166 0.13 4.58 -1.14
C ASP A 166 1.24 5.17 -2.03
N LEU A 167 2.08 6.06 -1.50
CA LEU A 167 3.18 6.72 -2.23
C LEU A 167 4.53 6.55 -1.50
N PRO A 168 5.13 5.34 -1.52
CA PRO A 168 6.34 5.02 -0.75
C PRO A 168 7.60 5.75 -1.21
N ASN A 169 7.56 6.38 -2.39
CA ASN A 169 8.64 7.20 -2.95
C ASN A 169 8.47 8.69 -2.62
N ALA A 170 7.56 9.07 -1.72
CA ALA A 170 7.31 10.45 -1.38
C ALA A 170 7.13 10.68 0.13
N ILE A 171 7.60 11.83 0.60
CA ILE A 171 7.37 12.31 1.97
C ILE A 171 6.98 13.79 1.96
N ALA A 172 6.16 14.18 2.91
CA ALA A 172 5.82 15.57 3.17
C ALA A 172 6.62 16.11 4.35
N VAL A 173 7.21 17.30 4.18
CA VAL A 173 7.96 18.02 5.21
C VAL A 173 7.18 19.28 5.57
N LYS A 174 6.82 19.43 6.84
CA LYS A 174 6.06 20.57 7.35
C LYS A 174 6.83 21.28 8.46
N PRO A 175 7.25 22.54 8.27
CA PRO A 175 7.82 23.34 9.34
C PRO A 175 6.72 23.84 10.31
N LEU A 176 7.03 23.75 11.59
CA LEU A 176 6.19 24.15 12.73
C LEU A 176 6.59 25.51 13.30
N LEU A 177 7.74 26.08 12.91
CA LEU A 177 8.18 27.42 13.29
C LEU A 177 8.72 28.19 12.09
N ILE A 178 8.85 29.51 12.24
CA ILE A 178 9.39 30.43 11.22
C ILE A 178 10.87 30.69 11.50
N GLY A 179 11.71 30.78 10.46
CA GLY A 179 13.10 31.22 10.59
C GLY A 179 14.05 30.18 11.16
N ILE A 180 13.62 28.92 11.21
CA ILE A 180 14.42 27.76 11.63
C ILE A 180 14.96 27.01 10.42
N ASP A 181 16.04 26.28 10.63
CA ASP A 181 16.69 25.42 9.64
C ASP A 181 17.02 24.04 10.21
N THR A 182 17.12 23.05 9.33
CA THR A 182 17.48 21.69 9.73
C THR A 182 18.10 20.91 8.58
N SER A 183 18.71 19.78 8.91
CA SER A 183 19.18 18.79 7.94
C SER A 183 18.19 17.64 7.83
N LEU A 184 18.03 17.13 6.60
CA LEU A 184 17.24 15.93 6.32
C LEU A 184 18.07 15.01 5.43
N THR A 185 18.26 13.77 5.87
CA THR A 185 18.90 12.72 5.08
C THR A 185 17.89 11.63 4.77
N ILE A 186 17.82 11.21 3.51
CA ILE A 186 16.89 10.16 3.05
C ILE A 186 17.69 9.05 2.40
N PHE A 187 17.36 7.82 2.77
CA PHE A 187 17.89 6.60 2.20
C PHE A 187 16.81 5.95 1.35
N THR A 188 17.12 5.73 0.09
CA THR A 188 16.22 5.07 -0.87
C THR A 188 16.55 3.58 -1.00
N LYS A 189 15.61 2.77 -1.50
CA LYS A 189 15.77 1.30 -1.62
C LYS A 189 16.84 0.87 -2.63
N ASP A 190 17.26 1.77 -3.51
CA ASP A 190 18.40 1.62 -4.43
C ASP A 190 19.74 1.95 -3.75
N ASN A 191 19.76 2.13 -2.43
CA ASN A 191 20.94 2.43 -1.61
C ASN A 191 21.60 3.79 -1.92
N LYS A 192 20.83 4.75 -2.45
CA LYS A 192 21.29 6.13 -2.63
C LYS A 192 21.00 6.96 -1.37
N LEU A 193 21.88 7.93 -1.14
CA LEU A 193 21.81 8.85 -0.01
C LEU A 193 21.51 10.26 -0.52
N HIS A 194 20.40 10.83 -0.07
CA HIS A 194 19.99 12.17 -0.41
C HIS A 194 20.08 13.08 0.80
N THR A 195 20.89 14.14 0.73
CA THR A 195 21.04 15.12 1.82
C THR A 195 20.40 16.44 1.44
N PHE A 196 19.58 16.96 2.34
CA PHE A 196 18.85 18.21 2.17
C PHE A 196 19.13 19.17 3.32
N TYR A 197 19.28 20.44 2.96
CA TYR A 197 19.24 21.57 3.87
C TYR A 197 17.87 22.22 3.75
N LEU A 198 17.08 22.13 4.82
CA LEU A 198 15.71 22.63 4.90
C LEU A 198 15.72 23.93 5.71
N PHE A 199 14.94 24.92 5.28
CA PHE A 199 14.77 26.15 6.05
C PHE A 199 13.37 26.72 5.88
N SER A 200 12.77 27.15 6.99
CA SER A 200 11.41 27.66 7.06
C SER A 200 11.37 29.17 6.89
N THR A 201 10.49 29.62 6.00
CA THR A 201 10.29 31.04 5.69
C THR A 201 8.89 31.52 6.04
N ASP A 202 8.73 32.84 6.15
CA ASP A 202 7.45 33.52 6.40
C ASP A 202 6.78 34.00 5.11
N TYR A 203 5.51 34.42 5.19
CA TYR A 203 4.74 35.02 4.08
C TYR A 203 5.37 36.28 3.50
N LYS A 204 6.21 36.97 4.28
CA LYS A 204 6.95 38.17 3.86
C LYS A 204 8.12 37.87 2.91
N ASN A 205 8.47 36.59 2.71
CA ASN A 205 9.58 36.23 1.84
C ASN A 205 9.25 36.57 0.37
N SER A 206 10.21 37.19 -0.32
CA SER A 206 10.07 37.53 -1.73
C SER A 206 10.08 36.30 -2.65
N LYS A 207 10.65 35.19 -2.19
CA LYS A 207 10.72 33.93 -2.94
C LYS A 207 9.64 32.96 -2.48
N ASN A 208 9.05 32.29 -3.46
CA ASN A 208 8.04 31.26 -3.24
C ASN A 208 8.64 30.05 -2.51
N PRO A 209 7.90 29.41 -1.58
CA PRO A 209 8.28 28.13 -1.02
C PRO A 209 8.26 27.04 -2.08
N ASP A 210 9.14 26.06 -1.94
CA ASP A 210 9.12 24.84 -2.75
C ASP A 210 7.98 23.98 -2.19
N LEU A 211 6.83 23.85 -2.89
CA LEU A 211 5.70 23.02 -2.44
C LEU A 211 5.84 21.58 -2.93
N VAL A 212 6.35 21.40 -4.14
CA VAL A 212 6.62 20.08 -4.72
C VAL A 212 8.05 20.06 -5.23
N VAL A 213 8.83 19.09 -4.79
CA VAL A 213 10.22 18.90 -5.22
C VAL A 213 10.34 17.51 -5.83
N TYR A 214 10.63 17.47 -7.13
CA TYR A 214 10.97 16.24 -7.83
C TYR A 214 12.48 16.04 -7.82
N ILE A 215 12.93 14.91 -7.27
CA ILE A 215 14.32 14.49 -7.29
C ILE A 215 14.48 13.53 -8.47
N LYS A 216 15.06 14.04 -9.55
CA LYS A 216 15.33 13.29 -10.77
C LYS A 216 16.60 12.48 -10.60
N ASP A 217 16.49 11.20 -10.92
CA ASP A 217 17.61 10.28 -10.98
C ASP A 217 17.43 9.38 -12.19
N GLU A 218 18.13 9.70 -13.27
CA GLU A 218 17.98 8.98 -14.54
C GLU A 218 18.44 7.52 -14.44
N GLU A 219 19.42 7.21 -13.58
CA GLU A 219 19.88 5.83 -13.36
C GLU A 219 18.80 5.03 -12.63
N SER A 220 18.25 5.57 -11.54
CA SER A 220 17.20 4.89 -10.77
C SER A 220 15.91 4.74 -11.58
N LYS A 221 15.60 5.71 -12.43
CA LYS A 221 14.48 5.66 -13.37
C LYS A 221 14.66 4.63 -14.47
N GLN A 222 15.87 4.45 -14.99
CA GLN A 222 16.16 3.37 -15.93
C GLN A 222 16.06 2.01 -15.24
N ALA A 223 16.65 1.86 -14.06
CA ALA A 223 16.59 0.63 -13.28
C ALA A 223 15.14 0.24 -12.90
N SER A 224 14.28 1.21 -12.53
CA SER A 224 12.87 0.95 -12.22
C SER A 224 12.09 0.52 -13.47
N LYS A 225 12.33 1.16 -14.62
CA LYS A 225 11.76 0.76 -15.91
C LYS A 225 12.19 -0.64 -16.34
N GLU A 226 13.47 -0.98 -16.19
CA GLU A 226 14.00 -2.30 -16.52
C GLU A 226 13.41 -3.38 -15.61
N LYS A 227 13.37 -3.14 -14.29
CA LYS A 227 12.71 -4.04 -13.33
C LYS A 227 11.24 -4.25 -13.68
N LYS A 228 10.52 -3.19 -14.04
CA LYS A 228 9.12 -3.28 -14.47
C LYS A 228 8.98 -4.05 -15.78
N ALA A 229 9.83 -3.79 -16.77
CA ALA A 229 9.82 -4.50 -18.04
C ALA A 229 10.13 -5.99 -17.87
N GLN A 230 11.06 -6.33 -16.98
CA GLN A 230 11.38 -7.72 -16.64
C GLN A 230 10.20 -8.38 -15.90
N PHE A 231 9.59 -7.66 -14.96
CA PHE A 231 8.40 -8.13 -14.25
C PHE A 231 7.23 -8.41 -15.21
N ASP A 232 6.97 -7.50 -16.15
CA ASP A 232 5.93 -7.67 -17.18
C ASP A 232 6.26 -8.80 -18.17
N LYS A 233 7.55 -9.11 -18.38
CA LYS A 233 7.99 -10.29 -19.16
C LYS A 233 7.74 -11.59 -18.40
N ASP A 234 7.98 -11.62 -17.10
CA ASP A 234 7.93 -12.84 -16.30
C ASP A 234 6.51 -13.18 -15.82
N TYR A 235 5.67 -12.16 -15.60
CA TYR A 235 4.34 -12.31 -15.02
C TYR A 235 3.23 -11.81 -15.95
N LEU A 236 2.08 -12.48 -15.88
CA LEU A 236 0.78 -12.01 -16.33
C LEU A 236 0.07 -11.41 -15.11
N ILE A 237 -0.27 -10.12 -15.18
CA ILE A 237 -0.97 -9.41 -14.11
C ILE A 237 -2.44 -9.32 -14.48
N ILE A 238 -3.31 -9.87 -13.65
CA ILE A 238 -4.76 -9.78 -13.76
C ILE A 238 -5.24 -8.84 -12.66
N LYS A 239 -5.93 -7.76 -13.02
CA LYS A 239 -6.35 -6.72 -12.05
C LYS A 239 -7.79 -6.27 -12.29
N GLU A 240 -8.52 -6.03 -11.20
CA GLU A 240 -9.82 -5.38 -11.19
C GLU A 240 -10.02 -4.66 -9.86
N GLY A 241 -10.07 -3.32 -9.89
CA GLY A 241 -10.13 -2.50 -8.68
C GLY A 241 -8.93 -2.78 -7.76
N ILE A 242 -9.22 -3.19 -6.51
CA ILE A 242 -8.23 -3.51 -5.47
C ILE A 242 -7.70 -4.95 -5.61
N ALA A 243 -8.41 -5.82 -6.35
CA ALA A 243 -7.99 -7.20 -6.54
C ALA A 243 -6.90 -7.28 -7.63
N GLU A 244 -5.75 -7.84 -7.27
CA GLU A 244 -4.63 -8.09 -8.18
C GLU A 244 -4.15 -9.55 -8.03
N MET A 245 -3.87 -10.19 -9.16
CA MET A 245 -3.28 -11.52 -9.23
C MET A 245 -2.08 -11.53 -10.17
N LYS A 246 -1.02 -12.22 -9.76
CA LYS A 246 0.23 -12.36 -10.50
C LYS A 246 0.44 -13.82 -10.86
N VAL A 247 0.45 -14.13 -12.16
CA VAL A 247 0.67 -15.48 -12.68
C VAL A 247 2.01 -15.53 -13.40
N LYS A 248 2.89 -16.46 -13.05
CA LYS A 248 4.17 -16.64 -13.76
C LYS A 248 3.93 -17.19 -15.15
N LYS A 249 4.38 -16.48 -16.20
CA LYS A 249 4.19 -16.91 -17.59
C LYS A 249 4.86 -18.26 -17.91
N ALA A 250 5.96 -18.56 -17.25
CA ALA A 250 6.66 -19.84 -17.40
C ALA A 250 5.84 -21.05 -16.90
N ASP A 251 4.89 -20.83 -15.98
CA ASP A 251 4.06 -21.87 -15.41
C ASP A 251 2.73 -22.05 -16.17
N ILE A 252 2.42 -21.14 -17.10
CA ILE A 252 1.17 -21.14 -17.87
C ILE A 252 1.12 -22.33 -18.83
N TYR A 253 0.14 -23.19 -18.62
CA TYR A 253 -0.20 -24.29 -19.52
C TYR A 253 -1.54 -24.05 -20.22
N ARG A 254 -1.56 -24.00 -21.55
CA ARG A 254 -2.74 -23.65 -22.37
C ARG A 254 -3.43 -24.84 -23.04
N GLY A 255 -3.01 -26.06 -22.76
CA GLY A 255 -3.49 -27.26 -23.44
C GLY A 255 -4.87 -27.70 -22.98
N TYR A 256 -5.89 -26.91 -23.26
CA TYR A 256 -7.28 -27.19 -22.92
C TYR A 256 -8.14 -27.29 -24.19
N LYS A 257 -9.02 -28.29 -24.22
CA LYS A 257 -10.00 -28.50 -25.29
C LYS A 257 -11.40 -28.28 -24.75
N GLN A 258 -12.12 -27.38 -25.40
CA GLN A 258 -13.53 -27.14 -25.10
C GLN A 258 -14.40 -27.96 -26.06
N LYS A 259 -15.42 -28.63 -25.52
CA LYS A 259 -16.43 -29.40 -26.25
C LYS A 259 -17.79 -28.81 -25.91
N ALA A 260 -18.46 -28.27 -26.92
CA ALA A 260 -19.79 -27.68 -26.81
C ALA A 260 -20.69 -28.20 -27.93
N LYS A 261 -22.00 -28.31 -27.64
CA LYS A 261 -23.01 -28.45 -28.70
C LYS A 261 -23.16 -27.10 -29.41
N LYS A 262 -23.63 -27.11 -30.66
CA LYS A 262 -23.79 -25.88 -31.48
C LYS A 262 -24.63 -24.80 -30.78
N GLU A 263 -25.67 -25.22 -30.07
CA GLU A 263 -26.56 -24.37 -29.27
C GLU A 263 -25.86 -23.67 -28.08
N HIS A 264 -24.81 -24.26 -27.52
CA HIS A 264 -24.09 -23.74 -26.35
C HIS A 264 -22.76 -23.07 -26.72
N ALA A 265 -22.47 -22.87 -28.00
CA ALA A 265 -21.19 -22.32 -28.46
C ALA A 265 -20.93 -20.89 -27.95
N HIS A 266 -21.98 -20.13 -27.61
CA HIS A 266 -21.88 -18.79 -27.03
C HIS A 266 -21.22 -18.75 -25.64
N LEU A 267 -21.15 -19.89 -24.95
CA LEU A 267 -20.59 -20.00 -23.60
C LEU A 267 -19.07 -20.34 -23.61
N LEU A 268 -18.44 -20.49 -24.79
CA LEU A 268 -17.02 -20.85 -24.90
C LEU A 268 -16.13 -19.77 -24.28
N ALA A 269 -15.18 -20.18 -23.45
CA ALA A 269 -14.17 -19.27 -22.92
C ALA A 269 -13.21 -18.83 -24.04
N GLU A 270 -12.81 -17.56 -24.03
CA GLU A 270 -11.83 -17.04 -25.00
C GLU A 270 -10.46 -17.70 -24.81
N GLU A 271 -10.10 -17.99 -23.56
CA GLU A 271 -8.81 -18.51 -23.16
C GLU A 271 -8.95 -19.35 -21.90
N ILE A 272 -8.26 -20.50 -21.85
CA ILE A 272 -8.18 -21.34 -20.66
C ILE A 272 -6.72 -21.71 -20.45
N PHE A 273 -6.23 -21.53 -19.22
CA PHE A 273 -4.89 -21.99 -18.84
C PHE A 273 -4.80 -22.36 -17.36
N ASP A 274 -3.78 -23.13 -16.99
CA ASP A 274 -3.42 -23.38 -15.58
C ASP A 274 -2.02 -22.88 -15.26
N ASP A 275 -1.77 -22.54 -14.00
CA ASP A 275 -0.46 -22.16 -13.45
C ASP A 275 0.12 -23.23 -12.51
N LYS A 276 -0.30 -24.49 -12.72
CA LYS A 276 -0.07 -25.66 -11.85
C LYS A 276 -0.93 -25.73 -10.59
N GLN A 277 -1.43 -24.61 -10.07
CA GLN A 277 -2.26 -24.58 -8.86
C GLN A 277 -3.72 -24.27 -9.16
N PHE A 278 -3.96 -23.23 -9.95
CA PHE A 278 -5.28 -22.71 -10.30
C PHE A 278 -5.53 -22.81 -11.81
N THR A 279 -6.80 -22.84 -12.18
CA THR A 279 -7.24 -22.83 -13.58
C THR A 279 -8.00 -21.55 -13.88
N TYR A 280 -7.62 -20.87 -14.94
CA TYR A 280 -8.10 -19.55 -15.32
C TYR A 280 -8.96 -19.68 -16.58
N PHE A 281 -10.16 -19.10 -16.53
CA PHE A 281 -11.11 -19.08 -17.64
C PHE A 281 -11.45 -17.64 -17.99
N LYS A 282 -11.12 -17.25 -19.22
CA LYS A 282 -11.31 -15.87 -19.69
C LYS A 282 -12.67 -15.68 -20.36
N TYR A 283 -13.43 -14.73 -19.83
CA TYR A 283 -14.72 -14.28 -20.33
C TYR A 283 -14.75 -12.75 -20.40
N ASP A 284 -14.90 -12.21 -21.60
CA ASP A 284 -15.07 -10.76 -21.79
C ASP A 284 -16.43 -10.32 -21.23
N LYS A 285 -16.39 -9.58 -20.12
CA LYS A 285 -17.57 -9.05 -19.43
C LYS A 285 -18.43 -8.15 -20.31
N SER A 286 -17.83 -7.52 -21.33
CA SER A 286 -18.54 -6.64 -22.27
C SER A 286 -19.46 -7.42 -23.20
N LYS A 287 -19.01 -8.62 -23.62
CA LYS A 287 -19.79 -9.50 -24.50
C LYS A 287 -20.74 -10.39 -23.72
N MET A 288 -20.32 -10.79 -22.51
CA MET A 288 -21.04 -11.74 -21.68
C MET A 288 -21.15 -11.21 -20.24
N PRO A 289 -22.21 -10.45 -19.92
CA PRO A 289 -22.40 -9.89 -18.59
C PRO A 289 -22.78 -10.94 -17.54
N GLN A 290 -23.35 -12.07 -17.99
CA GLN A 290 -23.70 -13.18 -17.10
C GLN A 290 -22.48 -14.10 -16.92
N ILE A 291 -22.02 -14.20 -15.69
CA ILE A 291 -20.84 -14.99 -15.35
C ILE A 291 -21.26 -16.46 -15.17
N PRO A 292 -20.68 -17.40 -15.94
CA PRO A 292 -21.00 -18.82 -15.79
C PRO A 292 -20.40 -19.44 -14.53
N SER A 293 -21.02 -20.52 -14.07
CA SER A 293 -20.51 -21.33 -12.95
C SER A 293 -19.56 -22.41 -13.46
N ILE A 294 -18.48 -22.66 -12.71
CA ILE A 294 -17.47 -23.67 -13.05
C ILE A 294 -17.50 -24.78 -12.02
N PHE A 295 -17.58 -26.02 -12.51
CA PHE A 295 -17.53 -27.24 -11.73
C PHE A 295 -16.34 -28.08 -12.15
N VAL A 296 -15.79 -28.86 -11.23
CA VAL A 296 -14.80 -29.90 -11.54
C VAL A 296 -15.51 -31.22 -11.77
N VAL A 297 -15.05 -32.02 -12.73
CA VAL A 297 -15.60 -33.35 -12.96
C VAL A 297 -14.77 -34.37 -12.19
N ILE A 298 -15.36 -34.96 -11.14
CA ILE A 298 -14.77 -36.03 -10.34
C ILE A 298 -15.68 -37.25 -10.46
N ASP A 299 -15.12 -38.41 -10.78
CA ASP A 299 -15.88 -39.65 -10.96
C ASP A 299 -17.06 -39.53 -11.95
N LYS A 300 -16.88 -38.71 -12.99
CA LYS A 300 -17.89 -38.37 -14.02
C LYS A 300 -19.10 -37.60 -13.48
N GLN A 301 -19.00 -37.02 -12.29
CA GLN A 301 -20.00 -36.15 -11.69
C GLN A 301 -19.43 -34.75 -11.48
N ASP A 302 -20.28 -33.75 -11.66
CA ASP A 302 -19.92 -32.36 -11.42
C ASP A 302 -19.88 -32.10 -9.91
N SER A 303 -18.72 -31.65 -9.43
CA SER A 303 -18.48 -31.27 -8.04
C SER A 303 -18.25 -29.76 -7.95
N PRO A 304 -18.82 -29.08 -6.94
CA PRO A 304 -18.58 -27.66 -6.72
C PRO A 304 -17.11 -27.41 -6.36
N ILE A 305 -16.60 -26.24 -6.75
CA ILE A 305 -15.25 -25.78 -6.43
C ILE A 305 -15.30 -24.32 -6.02
N GLU A 306 -14.32 -23.91 -5.23
CA GLU A 306 -14.11 -22.50 -4.92
C GLU A 306 -13.66 -21.77 -6.19
N THR A 307 -14.35 -20.67 -6.47
CA THR A 307 -14.05 -19.81 -7.62
C THR A 307 -14.04 -18.35 -7.18
N ARG A 308 -13.17 -17.58 -7.81
CA ARG A 308 -13.11 -16.12 -7.65
C ARG A 308 -13.08 -15.45 -9.01
N ILE A 309 -13.54 -14.22 -9.07
CA ILE A 309 -13.60 -13.45 -10.32
C ILE A 309 -12.66 -12.26 -10.15
N ILE A 310 -11.69 -12.12 -11.05
CA ILE A 310 -10.78 -10.98 -11.11
C ILE A 310 -10.63 -10.55 -12.56
N GLY A 311 -11.09 -9.35 -12.88
CA GLY A 311 -11.14 -8.83 -14.24
C GLY A 311 -12.02 -9.72 -15.11
N ASP A 312 -11.53 -10.07 -16.29
CA ASP A 312 -12.22 -10.97 -17.22
C ASP A 312 -11.97 -12.46 -16.93
N TYR A 313 -11.38 -12.80 -15.77
CA TYR A 313 -11.03 -14.17 -15.43
C TYR A 313 -11.89 -14.71 -14.30
N ILE A 314 -12.47 -15.88 -14.54
CA ILE A 314 -12.98 -16.77 -13.49
C ILE A 314 -11.85 -17.72 -13.14
N ILE A 315 -11.46 -17.75 -11.88
CA ILE A 315 -10.32 -18.48 -11.37
C ILE A 315 -10.86 -19.60 -10.50
N ALA A 316 -10.70 -20.83 -10.96
CA ALA A 316 -10.93 -22.03 -10.17
C ALA A 316 -9.74 -22.27 -9.25
N GLU A 317 -9.97 -22.39 -7.94
CA GLU A 317 -8.91 -22.63 -6.94
C GLU A 317 -8.40 -24.08 -6.93
N THR A 318 -8.39 -24.72 -8.11
CA THR A 318 -7.87 -26.07 -8.30
C THR A 318 -7.42 -26.29 -9.73
N LYS A 319 -6.56 -27.29 -9.89
CA LYS A 319 -6.17 -27.86 -11.18
C LYS A 319 -6.83 -29.23 -11.34
N ALA A 320 -7.57 -29.40 -12.43
CA ALA A 320 -8.20 -30.66 -12.76
C ALA A 320 -8.07 -31.01 -14.24
N ASN A 321 -8.33 -32.29 -14.56
CA ASN A 321 -8.31 -32.78 -15.93
C ASN A 321 -9.58 -32.43 -16.70
N GLN A 322 -10.70 -32.25 -15.99
CA GLN A 322 -12.00 -32.01 -16.61
C GLN A 322 -12.78 -30.97 -15.78
N PHE A 323 -13.41 -30.04 -16.49
CA PHE A 323 -14.30 -29.04 -15.91
C PHE A 323 -15.60 -28.98 -16.71
N SER A 324 -16.67 -28.60 -16.03
CA SER A 324 -17.97 -28.30 -16.61
C SER A 324 -18.26 -26.82 -16.39
N ILE A 325 -18.49 -26.08 -17.46
CA ILE A 325 -18.90 -24.68 -17.41
C ILE A 325 -20.40 -24.64 -17.70
N VAL A 326 -21.18 -24.03 -16.81
CA VAL A 326 -22.65 -24.07 -16.86
C VAL A 326 -23.22 -22.67 -16.73
N LEU A 327 -24.18 -22.34 -17.59
CA LEU A 327 -25.02 -21.15 -17.47
C LEU A 327 -26.45 -21.49 -17.89
N GLY A 328 -27.37 -21.53 -16.92
CA GLY A 328 -28.76 -21.95 -17.16
C GLY A 328 -28.81 -23.35 -17.76
N ASN A 329 -29.42 -23.49 -18.94
CA ASN A 329 -29.51 -24.76 -19.67
C ASN A 329 -28.30 -25.03 -20.58
N SER A 330 -27.37 -24.09 -20.69
CA SER A 330 -26.16 -24.23 -21.50
C SER A 330 -25.01 -24.82 -20.70
N TYR A 331 -24.30 -25.78 -21.29
CA TYR A 331 -23.11 -26.38 -20.68
C TYR A 331 -21.99 -26.62 -21.69
N ILE A 332 -20.76 -26.55 -21.20
CA ILE A 332 -19.53 -26.82 -21.97
C ILE A 332 -18.63 -27.74 -21.14
N CYS A 333 -18.10 -28.76 -21.79
CA CYS A 333 -17.10 -29.64 -21.19
C CYS A 333 -15.71 -29.15 -21.59
N VAL A 334 -14.85 -28.95 -20.61
CA VAL A 334 -13.44 -28.58 -20.80
C VAL A 334 -12.58 -29.76 -20.39
N GLU A 335 -11.67 -30.16 -21.26
CA GLU A 335 -10.75 -31.28 -21.03
C GLU A 335 -9.31 -30.79 -21.18
N ARG A 336 -8.50 -31.01 -20.15
CA ARG A 336 -7.06 -30.76 -20.18
C ARG A 336 -6.40 -31.84 -21.03
N ILE A 337 -5.77 -31.42 -22.13
CA ILE A 337 -4.94 -32.30 -22.95
C ILE A 337 -3.60 -32.38 -22.25
N GLU A 338 -3.13 -33.55 -21.84
CA GLU A 338 -1.77 -33.67 -21.35
C GLU A 338 -0.77 -33.65 -22.52
N PRO A 339 0.40 -33.00 -22.37
CA PRO A 339 1.44 -33.11 -23.37
C PRO A 339 1.83 -34.58 -23.48
N LYS A 340 1.80 -35.14 -24.71
CA LYS A 340 2.21 -36.52 -24.96
C LYS A 340 3.63 -36.69 -24.46
N THR A 341 3.80 -37.30 -23.29
CA THR A 341 5.11 -37.74 -22.81
C THR A 341 5.64 -38.70 -23.87
N GLN A 342 6.74 -38.33 -24.52
CA GLN A 342 7.47 -39.28 -25.36
C GLN A 342 7.90 -40.43 -24.45
N LYS A 343 7.17 -41.54 -24.52
CA LYS A 343 7.51 -42.75 -23.79
C LYS A 343 8.94 -43.13 -24.18
N VAL A 344 9.88 -42.97 -23.27
CA VAL A 344 11.23 -43.54 -23.42
C VAL A 344 11.01 -45.03 -23.67
N LYS A 345 11.31 -45.50 -24.87
CA LYS A 345 11.25 -46.92 -25.22
C LYS A 345 12.17 -47.64 -24.23
N LYS A 346 11.60 -48.42 -23.31
CA LYS A 346 12.36 -49.40 -22.54
C LYS A 346 13.01 -50.33 -23.55
N VAL A 347 14.32 -50.19 -23.74
CA VAL A 347 15.12 -51.19 -24.45
C VAL A 347 15.04 -52.46 -23.60
N GLN A 348 14.34 -53.46 -24.12
CA GLN A 348 14.38 -54.81 -23.58
C GLN A 348 15.81 -55.32 -23.85
N ASN A 349 16.61 -55.43 -22.80
CA ASN A 349 17.92 -56.05 -22.91
C ASN A 349 17.73 -57.51 -23.29
N ALA A 350 18.19 -57.82 -24.51
CA ALA A 350 18.24 -59.15 -25.08
C ALA A 350 19.12 -60.08 -24.23
N HIS A 351 18.76 -61.37 -24.27
CA HIS A 351 19.45 -62.51 -23.68
C HIS A 351 20.98 -62.43 -23.73
N ILE A 352 21.61 -62.50 -22.57
CA ILE A 352 23.02 -62.89 -22.44
C ILE A 352 23.10 -64.37 -22.77
N LYS A 353 23.62 -64.71 -23.96
CA LYS A 353 24.08 -66.07 -24.27
C LYS A 353 25.36 -66.33 -23.48
N LYS A 354 25.32 -67.33 -22.62
CA LYS A 354 26.52 -67.97 -22.06
C LYS A 354 27.28 -68.65 -23.20
N TYR A 355 28.59 -68.42 -23.27
CA TYR A 355 29.53 -69.27 -23.98
C TYR A 355 30.58 -69.73 -22.97
N ASP A 356 30.47 -71.00 -22.57
CA ASP A 356 31.60 -71.78 -22.10
C ASP A 356 32.31 -72.32 -23.34
N ASN A 357 33.65 -72.21 -23.39
CA ASN A 357 34.55 -73.35 -23.64
C ASN A 357 36.03 -72.93 -23.78
N ALA A 358 36.85 -73.64 -22.99
CA ALA A 358 38.15 -74.24 -23.33
C ALA A 358 39.34 -73.34 -23.74
N ASN A 359 40.31 -73.29 -22.80
CA ASN A 359 41.77 -73.16 -23.00
C ASN A 359 42.31 -74.25 -23.96
N PRO A 360 43.54 -74.14 -24.57
CA PRO A 360 44.77 -73.72 -23.86
C PRO A 360 45.90 -73.01 -24.66
N SER A 361 46.88 -72.55 -23.85
CA SER A 361 48.33 -72.37 -24.12
C SER A 361 48.84 -71.21 -24.97
N ILE A 362 49.65 -70.33 -24.37
CA ILE A 362 51.13 -70.26 -24.50
C ILE A 362 51.68 -69.10 -23.64
N ASN A 363 52.77 -69.40 -22.92
CA ASN A 363 53.61 -68.51 -22.10
C ASN A 363 54.15 -67.29 -22.88
N ILE A 364 54.41 -66.19 -22.17
CA ILE A 364 55.74 -65.56 -22.07
C ILE A 364 55.74 -64.63 -20.85
N ASN A 365 56.86 -64.69 -20.14
CA ASN A 365 57.17 -64.10 -18.85
C ASN A 365 57.36 -62.58 -18.86
N ASP A 366 57.46 -62.09 -17.63
CA ASP A 366 58.44 -61.12 -17.14
C ASP A 366 58.00 -59.65 -16.94
N ASN A 367 57.89 -59.36 -15.64
CA ASN A 367 58.47 -58.23 -14.95
C ASN A 367 57.94 -56.83 -15.29
N LEU A 368 57.25 -56.22 -14.32
CA LEU A 368 57.69 -55.00 -13.62
C LEU A 368 56.56 -54.43 -12.73
N LYS A 369 56.56 -54.85 -11.46
CA LYS A 369 56.34 -53.91 -10.33
C LYS A 369 57.74 -53.60 -9.77
N PRO A 370 58.00 -52.50 -9.04
CA PRO A 370 57.08 -51.79 -8.13
C PRO A 370 57.24 -50.24 -8.27
N LYS A 371 56.66 -49.31 -7.49
CA LYS A 371 56.77 -49.17 -6.04
C LYS A 371 55.93 -47.98 -5.56
N ARG A 372 55.35 -48.22 -4.39
CA ARG A 372 54.72 -47.29 -3.45
C ARG A 372 55.78 -46.39 -2.80
N LYS A 373 55.44 -45.12 -2.58
CA LYS A 373 55.89 -44.22 -1.48
C LYS A 373 54.72 -43.25 -1.28
N GLU A 374 53.90 -43.36 -0.24
CA GLU A 374 54.12 -42.79 1.11
C GLU A 374 54.76 -41.39 1.07
N LEU A 375 53.89 -40.38 1.08
CA LEU A 375 53.75 -39.38 2.14
C LEU A 375 52.33 -38.79 2.10
#